data_AF-A0A8J2QFW6-F1
#
_entry.id   AF-A0A8J2QFW6-F1
#
_cell.length_a   1.000
_cell.length_b   1.000
_cell.length_c   1.000
_cell.angle_alpha   90.00
_cell.angle_beta   90.00
_cell.angle_gamma   90.00
#
_symmetry.space_group_name_H-M   'P 1'
#
loop_
_entity.id
_entity.type
_entity.pdbx_description
1 polymer ?
#
loop_
_entity_poly.entity_id
_entity_poly.type
_entity_poly.pdbx_seq_one_letter_code
_entity_poly.pdbx_strand_id
1 'polypeptide(L)' 'MQENPALEVKGSVNYNSPDGTPVELVYVANENGYQASGSHVPVPPPIPELILRSLQYIAEHPAPVERVVKKN' A
#
# COMPACT_ATOMS: atom_id res chain seq x y z
N MET A 1 -9.15 27.62 14.38
CA MET A 1 -10.10 26.81 13.60
C MET A 1 -9.71 25.37 13.87
N GLN A 2 -10.58 24.62 14.56
CA GLN A 2 -10.32 23.24 14.96
C GLN A 2 -11.12 22.37 14.00
N GLU A 3 -10.50 21.90 12.91
CA GLU A 3 -11.16 21.17 11.84
C GLU A 3 -10.85 19.65 11.90
N ASN A 4 -11.86 18.89 12.33
CA ASN A 4 -12.13 17.45 12.25
C ASN A 4 -11.06 16.41 12.66
N PRO A 5 -11.00 15.97 13.94
CA PRO A 5 -10.35 14.73 14.35
C PRO A 5 -11.10 13.44 13.91
N ALA A 6 -11.83 13.45 12.79
CA ALA A 6 -12.92 12.50 12.50
C ALA A 6 -12.89 11.78 11.13
N LEU A 7 -11.77 11.71 10.39
CA LEU A 7 -11.76 11.02 9.08
C LEU A 7 -10.87 9.77 9.01
N GLU A 8 -10.44 9.23 10.15
CA GLU A 8 -9.78 7.93 10.20
C GLU A 8 -10.13 7.19 11.49
N VAL A 9 -10.72 6.00 11.37
CA VAL A 9 -11.00 5.09 12.48
C VAL A 9 -10.10 3.88 12.36
N LYS A 10 -9.38 3.54 13.43
CA LYS A 10 -8.56 2.33 13.53
C LYS A 10 -9.13 1.40 14.57
N GLY A 11 -8.99 0.11 14.34
CA GLY A 11 -9.37 -0.90 15.31
C GLY A 11 -8.76 -2.25 15.01
N SER A 12 -8.97 -3.18 15.93
CA SER A 12 -8.58 -4.57 15.79
C SER A 12 -9.65 -5.49 16.36
N VAL A 13 -9.72 -6.70 15.81
CA VAL A 13 -10.60 -7.78 16.25
C VAL A 13 -9.76 -9.05 16.36
N ASN A 14 -9.92 -9.75 17.47
CA ASN A 14 -9.26 -11.01 17.74
C ASN A 14 -10.31 -12.07 18.07
N TYR A 15 -10.24 -13.23 17.42
CA TYR A 15 -11.13 -14.36 17.68
C TYR A 15 -10.45 -15.68 17.32
N ASN A 16 -10.99 -16.79 17.84
CA ASN A 16 -10.60 -18.13 17.41
C ASN A 16 -11.56 -18.60 16.31
N SER A 17 -10.99 -19.02 15.18
CA SER A 17 -11.75 -19.64 14.11
C SER A 17 -12.33 -20.99 14.54
N PRO A 18 -13.34 -21.54 13.83
CA PRO A 18 -13.93 -22.84 14.16
C PRO A 18 -12.95 -24.02 14.18
N ASP A 19 -11.82 -23.89 13.51
CA ASP A 19 -10.70 -24.84 13.49
C ASP A 19 -9.70 -24.64 14.65
N GLY A 20 -9.95 -23.65 15.53
CA GLY A 20 -9.08 -23.31 16.66
C GLY A 20 -7.96 -22.31 16.32
N THR A 21 -7.79 -21.95 15.04
CA THR A 21 -6.74 -21.03 14.61
C THR A 21 -7.00 -19.62 15.19
N PRO A 22 -6.04 -19.00 15.91
CA PRO A 22 -6.19 -17.62 16.35
C PRO A 22 -6.13 -16.69 15.14
N VAL A 23 -7.11 -15.80 15.04
CA VAL A 23 -7.23 -14.83 13.96
C VAL A 23 -7.17 -13.43 14.54
N GLU A 24 -6.25 -12.64 13.99
CA GLU A 24 -6.16 -11.20 14.20
C GLU A 24 -6.53 -10.47 12.91
N LEU A 25 -7.38 -9.46 13.05
CA LEU A 25 -7.74 -8.52 11.99
C LEU A 25 -7.52 -7.10 12.49
N VAL A 26 -6.79 -6.31 11.72
CA VAL A 26 -6.63 -4.87 11.94
C VAL A 26 -7.28 -4.12 10.80
N TYR A 27 -7.85 -2.95 11.08
CA TYR A 27 -8.46 -2.14 10.03
C TYR A 27 -8.22 -0.64 10.20
N VAL A 28 -8.28 0.05 9.06
CA VAL A 28 -8.32 1.50 8.94
C VAL A 28 -9.52 1.88 8.08
N ALA A 29 -10.39 2.75 8.59
CA ALA A 29 -11.53 3.29 7.84
C ALA A 29 -11.34 4.79 7.68
N ASN A 30 -11.07 5.23 6.45
CA ASN A 30 -10.86 6.64 6.11
C ASN A 30 -11.49 6.99 4.75
N GLU A 31 -11.12 8.12 4.16
CA GLU A 31 -11.61 8.59 2.86
C GLU A 31 -11.37 7.59 1.71
N ASN A 32 -10.38 6.70 1.84
CA ASN A 32 -10.12 5.63 0.87
C ASN A 32 -10.97 4.37 1.13
N GLY A 33 -11.94 4.44 2.05
CA GLY A 33 -12.81 3.34 2.44
C GLY A 33 -12.26 2.49 3.58
N TYR A 34 -12.83 1.29 3.73
CA TYR A 34 -12.44 0.31 4.74
C TYR A 34 -11.29 -0.57 4.24
N GLN A 35 -10.18 -0.57 4.97
CA GLN A 35 -8.97 -1.30 4.65
C GLN A 35 -8.66 -2.26 5.79
N ALA A 36 -8.91 -3.56 5.59
CA ALA A 36 -8.57 -4.60 6.54
C ALA A 36 -7.25 -5.28 6.16
N SER A 37 -6.49 -5.68 7.18
CA SER A 37 -5.31 -6.50 7.05
C SER A 37 -5.37 -7.64 8.08
N GLY A 38 -4.97 -8.83 7.66
CA GLY A 38 -4.95 -10.04 8.47
C GLY A 38 -4.54 -11.24 7.64
N SER A 39 -4.06 -12.30 8.27
CA SER A 39 -3.58 -13.53 7.60
C SER A 39 -4.63 -14.22 6.72
N HIS A 40 -5.92 -13.95 6.98
CA HIS A 40 -7.06 -14.51 6.29
C HIS A 40 -7.72 -13.52 5.30
N VAL A 41 -7.21 -12.30 5.18
CA VAL A 41 -7.72 -11.30 4.24
C VAL A 41 -7.10 -11.53 2.87
N PRO A 42 -7.88 -11.61 1.78
CA PRO A 42 -7.33 -11.77 0.44
C PRO A 42 -6.36 -10.63 0.09
N VAL A 43 -5.14 -10.99 -0.31
CA VAL A 43 -4.16 -10.03 -0.83
C VAL A 43 -4.17 -10.05 -2.36
N PRO A 44 -3.93 -8.90 -3.02
CA PRO A 44 -3.76 -8.88 -4.47
C PRO A 44 -2.56 -9.76 -4.88
N PRO A 45 -2.57 -10.32 -6.10
CA PRO A 45 -1.44 -11.09 -6.59
C PRO A 45 -0.18 -10.22 -6.63
N PRO A 46 1.02 -10.84 -6.49
CA PRO A 46 2.27 -10.11 -6.59
C PRO A 46 2.44 -9.46 -7.96
N ILE A 47 3.19 -8.35 -8.00
CA ILE A 47 3.54 -7.68 -9.25
C ILE A 47 4.33 -8.68 -10.13
N PRO A 48 3.98 -8.84 -11.42
CA PRO A 48 4.70 -9.75 -12.33
C PRO A 48 6.20 -9.43 -12.44
N GLU A 49 7.04 -10.47 -12.51
CA GLU A 49 8.51 -10.33 -12.53
C GLU A 49 9.03 -9.42 -13.65
N LEU A 50 8.42 -9.49 -14.84
CA LEU A 50 8.82 -8.66 -15.97
C LEU A 50 8.61 -7.17 -15.70
N ILE A 51 7.55 -6.82 -14.96
CA ILE A 51 7.27 -5.44 -14.57
C ILE A 51 8.29 -4.99 -13.53
N LEU A 52 8.57 -5.81 -12.51
CA LEU A 52 9.60 -5.52 -11.51
C LEU A 52 10.97 -5.29 -12.16
N ARG A 53 11.36 -6.17 -13.10
CA ARG A 53 12.62 -6.04 -13.85
C ARG A 53 12.66 -4.75 -14.68
N SER A 54 11.55 -4.39 -15.32
CA SER A 54 11.45 -3.15 -16.11
C SER A 54 11.62 -1.91 -15.22
N LEU A 55 10.98 -1.90 -14.04
CA LEU A 55 11.12 -0.80 -13.06
C LEU A 55 12.54 -0.68 -12.52
N GLN A 56 13.20 -1.81 -12.21
CA GLN A 56 14.60 -1.83 -11.80
C GLN A 56 15.52 -1.27 -12.89
N TYR A 57 15.33 -1.70 -14.14
CA TYR A 57 16.11 -1.18 -15.27
C TYR A 57 15.97 0.34 -15.40
N ILE A 58 14.74 0.88 -15.31
CA ILE A 58 14.50 2.33 -15.37
C ILE A 58 15.20 3.06 -14.22
N ALA A 59 15.16 2.49 -13.01
CA ALA A 59 15.82 3.07 -11.83
C ALA A 59 17.36 3.09 -11.97
N GLU A 60 17.94 2.05 -12.57
CA GLU A 60 19.39 1.93 -12.81
C GLU A 60 19.89 2.74 -14.00
N HIS A 61 19.01 3.03 -14.97
CA HIS A 61 19.32 3.75 -16.21
C HIS A 61 18.52 5.05 -16.28
N PRO A 62 18.78 6.03 -15.38
CA PRO A 62 18.08 7.30 -15.40
C PRO A 62 18.29 7.99 -16.75
N ALA A 63 17.25 8.65 -17.25
CA ALA A 63 17.35 9.42 -18.47
C ALA A 63 18.48 10.44 -18.35
N PRO A 64 19.34 10.59 -19.38
CA PRO A 64 20.38 11.61 -19.35
C PRO A 64 19.70 12.97 -19.17
N VAL A 65 20.14 13.71 -18.15
CA VAL A 65 19.71 15.10 -17.93
C VAL A 65 20.12 15.90 -19.15
N GLU A 66 19.16 16.18 -20.02
CA GLU A 66 19.36 17.06 -21.16
C GLU A 66 19.67 18.45 -20.62
N ARG A 67 20.96 18.82 -20.62
CA ARG A 67 21.35 20.20 -20.34
C ARG A 67 20.77 21.03 -21.46
N VAL A 68 19.67 21.73 -21.19
CA VAL A 68 19.17 22.79 -22.07
C VAL A 68 20.26 23.86 -22.12
N VAL A 69 21.16 23.75 -23.11
CA VAL A 69 22.15 24.78 -23.38
C VAL A 69 21.37 25.96 -23.91
N LYS A 70 21.10 26.96 -23.06
CA LYS A 70 20.63 28.27 -23.49
C LYS A 70 21.66 28.81 -24.48
N LYS A 71 21.32 28.75 -25.76
CA LYS A 71 22.09 29.38 -26.82
C LYS A 71 21.81 30.88 -26.72
N ASN A 72 22.82 31.62 -26.26
CA ASN A 72 22.82 33.09 -26.20
C ASN A 72 23.04 33.67 -27.61
#